data_AF-A0A170XHT9-F1
#
_entry.id   AF-A0A170XHT9-F1
#
_cell.length_a   1.000
_cell.length_b   1.000
_cell.length_c   1.000
_cell.angle_alpha   90.00
_cell.angle_beta   90.00
_cell.angle_gamma   90.00
#
_symmetry.space_group_name_H-M   'P 1'
#
loop_
_entity.id
_entity.type
_entity.pdbx_description
1 polymer ?
#
loop_
_entity_poly.entity_id
_entity_poly.type
_entity_poly.pdbx_seq_one_letter_code
_entity_poly.pdbx_strand_id
1 'polypeptide(L)'
;NVFEEKKESSYFMQSVICCRDAMLDIARKQRGDMVAVLLYGTKISEGKYAPDNVAILQDLTVPSISVIKNFIEIIKDECNQLRDKYGDVKEADLTRAINYCQIVIHLSKKKLYMKNIVMMTCDDNPCGDNEVAAFRARKQATELFQHQIEFDVISFGEQFDS
;
A
#
# COMPACT_ATOMS: atom_id res chain seq x y z
N ASN A 1 2.82 14.23 -6.94
CA ASN A 1 3.71 13.04 -6.97
C ASN A 1 4.01 12.66 -5.51
N VAL A 2 3.88 11.40 -5.09
CA VAL A 2 4.12 10.98 -3.68
C VAL A 2 5.57 11.26 -3.22
N PHE A 3 6.48 11.51 -4.16
CA PHE A 3 7.85 12.00 -3.91
C PHE A 3 7.96 13.53 -3.69
N GLU A 4 6.86 14.30 -3.72
CA GLU A 4 6.92 15.75 -3.45
C GLU A 4 7.21 16.04 -1.97
N GLU A 5 8.14 16.98 -1.75
CA GLU A 5 8.66 17.34 -0.43
C GLU A 5 7.88 18.51 0.19
N LYS A 6 7.34 18.31 1.41
CA LYS A 6 7.24 19.41 2.38
C LYS A 6 8.41 19.25 3.34
N LYS A 7 9.32 20.24 3.35
CA LYS A 7 10.47 20.60 4.24
C LYS A 7 11.05 19.67 5.33
N GLU A 8 10.47 18.53 5.69
CA GLU A 8 10.98 17.57 6.68
C GLU A 8 10.87 16.08 6.24
N SER A 9 9.99 15.71 5.29
CA SER A 9 9.92 14.34 4.73
C SER A 9 8.96 14.23 3.51
N SER A 10 9.23 13.33 2.56
CA SER A 10 8.28 13.04 1.46
C SER A 10 7.05 12.26 1.97
N TYR A 11 5.89 12.40 1.30
CA TYR A 11 4.68 11.63 1.67
C TYR A 11 4.91 10.11 1.56
N PHE A 12 5.78 9.69 0.63
CA PHE A 12 6.20 8.30 0.53
C PHE A 12 6.92 7.85 1.80
N MET A 13 7.88 8.62 2.27
CA MET A 13 8.61 8.30 3.50
C MET A 13 7.68 8.29 4.72
N GLN A 14 6.73 9.22 4.81
CA GLN A 14 5.71 9.20 5.87
C GLN A 14 4.87 7.93 5.83
N SER A 15 4.49 7.46 4.63
CA SER A 15 3.75 6.20 4.46
C SER A 15 4.55 4.99 4.96
N VAL A 16 5.85 4.91 4.61
CA VAL A 16 6.75 3.85 5.07
C VAL A 16 6.95 3.90 6.59
N ILE A 17 7.04 5.10 7.18
CA ILE A 17 7.08 5.31 8.63
C ILE A 17 5.81 4.77 9.29
N CYS A 18 4.63 5.11 8.76
CA CYS A 18 3.35 4.61 9.26
C CYS A 18 3.28 3.08 9.24
N CYS A 19 3.72 2.43 8.15
CA CYS A 19 3.79 0.96 8.07
C CYS A 19 4.69 0.37 9.17
N ARG A 20 5.88 0.97 9.36
CA ARG A 20 6.87 0.54 10.38
C ARG A 20 6.31 0.69 11.80
N ASP A 21 5.60 1.77 12.08
CA ASP A 21 5.03 2.05 13.39
C ASP A 21 3.83 1.13 13.70
N ALA A 22 2.99 0.82 12.70
CA ALA A 22 1.92 -0.17 12.82
C ALA A 22 2.47 -1.57 13.13
N MET A 23 3.53 -2.00 12.42
CA MET A 23 4.21 -3.27 12.68
C MET A 23 4.83 -3.33 14.08
N LEU A 24 5.43 -2.23 14.54
CA LEU A 24 5.95 -2.12 15.91
C LEU A 24 4.84 -2.23 16.96
N ASP A 25 3.68 -1.60 16.75
CA ASP A 25 2.55 -1.66 17.68
C ASP A 25 2.00 -3.09 17.79
N ILE A 26 1.84 -3.78 16.66
CA ILE A 26 1.44 -5.20 16.60
C ILE A 26 2.43 -6.07 17.39
N ALA A 27 3.74 -5.90 17.16
CA ALA A 27 4.77 -6.66 17.84
C ALA A 27 4.81 -6.38 19.35
N ARG A 28 4.69 -5.12 19.77
CA ARG A 28 4.68 -4.71 21.19
C ARG A 28 3.48 -5.28 21.94
N LYS A 29 2.30 -5.27 21.31
CA LYS A 29 1.06 -5.79 21.87
C LYS A 29 0.94 -7.32 21.74
N GLN A 30 1.95 -7.98 21.17
CA GLN A 30 1.97 -9.42 20.90
C GLN A 30 0.71 -9.90 20.15
N ARG A 31 0.21 -9.07 19.22
CA ARG A 31 -0.96 -9.42 18.41
C ARG A 31 -0.55 -10.41 17.34
N GLY A 32 -1.45 -11.34 17.02
CA GLY A 32 -1.30 -12.29 15.91
C GLY A 32 -1.66 -11.71 14.54
N ASP A 33 -1.79 -10.38 14.45
CA ASP A 33 -2.19 -9.68 13.25
C ASP A 33 -1.11 -9.83 12.17
N MET A 34 -1.56 -10.02 10.92
CA MET A 34 -0.68 -10.16 9.76
C MET A 34 -0.71 -8.87 8.96
N VAL A 35 0.46 -8.43 8.47
CA VAL A 35 0.61 -7.22 7.68
C VAL A 35 1.32 -7.55 6.37
N ALA A 36 0.79 -7.01 5.27
CA ALA A 36 1.48 -6.91 4.00
C ALA A 36 1.71 -5.44 3.68
N VAL A 37 2.78 -5.14 2.93
CA VAL A 37 3.02 -3.80 2.38
C VAL A 37 3.19 -3.93 0.89
N LEU A 38 2.38 -3.17 0.15
CA LEU A 38 2.36 -3.15 -1.30
C LEU A 38 2.66 -1.74 -1.80
N LEU A 39 3.34 -1.68 -2.93
CA LEU A 39 3.60 -0.46 -3.69
C LEU A 39 2.77 -0.53 -4.97
N TYR A 40 2.17 0.60 -5.35
CA TYR A 40 1.40 0.76 -6.57
C TYR A 40 1.94 1.97 -7.33
N GLY A 41 1.85 1.93 -8.66
CA GLY A 41 2.46 2.94 -9.52
C GLY A 41 3.96 2.69 -9.72
N THR A 42 4.43 1.45 -9.61
CA THR A 42 5.83 1.10 -9.80
C THR A 42 6.13 0.83 -11.29
N LYS A 43 7.37 1.04 -11.74
CA LYS A 43 7.78 0.67 -13.12
C LYS A 43 7.90 -0.84 -13.31
N ILE A 44 8.22 -1.56 -12.23
CA ILE A 44 8.32 -3.03 -12.21
C ILE A 44 7.21 -3.63 -11.35
N SER A 45 6.81 -4.85 -11.68
CA SER A 45 5.93 -5.67 -10.85
C SER A 45 6.72 -6.71 -10.08
N GLU A 46 6.34 -6.94 -8.82
CA GLU A 46 7.01 -7.91 -7.96
C GLU A 46 6.00 -8.60 -7.05
N GLY A 47 6.10 -9.92 -6.91
CA GLY A 47 5.20 -10.71 -6.07
C GLY A 47 4.42 -11.75 -6.86
N LYS A 48 3.93 -12.76 -6.14
CA LYS A 48 3.17 -13.86 -6.75
C LYS A 48 1.84 -13.33 -7.28
N TYR A 49 1.59 -13.49 -8.58
CA TYR A 49 0.40 -12.97 -9.29
C TYR A 49 0.27 -11.44 -9.29
N ALA A 50 1.36 -10.70 -9.03
CA ALA A 50 1.33 -9.25 -9.08
C ALA A 50 0.94 -8.77 -10.50
N PRO A 51 -0.05 -7.88 -10.63
CA PRO A 51 -0.36 -7.26 -11.91
C PRO A 51 0.69 -6.20 -12.27
N ASP A 52 0.60 -5.67 -13.48
CA ASP A 52 1.45 -4.55 -13.93
C ASP A 52 1.42 -3.39 -12.92
N ASN A 53 2.60 -2.80 -12.66
CA ASN A 53 2.81 -1.62 -11.82
C ASN A 53 2.44 -1.78 -10.33
N VAL A 54 2.45 -3.02 -9.84
CA VAL A 54 2.23 -3.34 -8.43
C VAL A 54 3.35 -4.24 -7.93
N ALA A 55 3.92 -3.91 -6.78
CA ALA A 55 5.00 -4.65 -6.15
C ALA A 55 4.69 -4.97 -4.69
N ILE A 56 4.95 -6.19 -4.25
CA ILE A 56 4.91 -6.56 -2.83
C ILE A 56 6.26 -6.23 -2.19
N LEU A 57 6.25 -5.32 -1.21
CA LEU A 57 7.44 -4.97 -0.43
C LEU A 57 7.59 -5.90 0.78
N GLN A 58 6.47 -6.32 1.37
CA GLN A 58 6.40 -7.23 2.50
C GLN A 58 5.22 -8.18 2.33
N ASP A 59 5.49 -9.49 2.35
CA ASP A 59 4.45 -10.53 2.31
C ASP A 59 3.55 -10.48 3.55
N LEU A 60 2.28 -10.86 3.36
CA LEU A 60 1.29 -10.96 4.43
C LEU A 60 1.73 -11.97 5.49
N THR A 61 2.33 -11.48 6.57
CA THR A 61 2.89 -12.28 7.65
C THR A 61 2.77 -11.55 8.98
N VAL A 62 2.93 -12.26 10.10
CA VAL A 62 3.05 -11.62 11.40
C VAL A 62 4.39 -10.84 11.42
N PRO A 63 4.39 -9.53 11.70
CA PRO A 63 5.61 -8.73 11.63
C PRO A 63 6.70 -9.28 12.55
N SER A 64 7.87 -9.55 11.99
CA SER A 64 9.05 -9.96 12.74
C SER A 64 9.98 -8.77 13.01
N ILE A 65 10.90 -8.94 13.95
CA ILE A 65 11.95 -7.95 14.21
C ILE A 65 12.80 -7.71 12.95
N SER A 66 13.03 -8.73 12.11
CA SER A 66 13.81 -8.56 10.87
C SER A 66 13.09 -7.68 9.86
N VAL A 67 11.77 -7.87 9.70
CA VAL A 67 10.94 -7.01 8.84
C VAL A 67 10.96 -5.56 9.34
N ILE A 68 10.78 -5.35 10.64
CA ILE A 68 10.80 -4.01 11.23
C ILE A 68 12.17 -3.34 11.04
N LYS A 69 13.28 -4.10 11.19
CA LYS A 69 14.64 -3.60 10.93
C LYS A 69 14.84 -3.20 9.47
N ASN A 70 14.33 -3.99 8.52
CA ASN A 70 14.39 -3.65 7.09
C ASN A 70 13.70 -2.30 6.82
N PHE A 71 12.52 -2.05 7.41
CA PHE A 71 11.85 -0.75 7.28
C PHE A 71 12.64 0.40 7.94
N ILE A 72 13.31 0.15 9.07
CA ILE A 72 14.21 1.15 9.67
C ILE A 72 15.36 1.50 8.72
N GLU A 73 15.92 0.52 8.03
CA GLU A 73 17.00 0.72 7.05
C GLU A 73 16.50 1.48 5.82
N ILE A 74 15.34 1.12 5.27
CA ILE A 74 14.68 1.86 4.17
C ILE A 74 14.48 3.33 4.55
N ILE A 75 14.02 3.60 5.77
CA ILE A 75 13.75 4.97 6.23
C ILE A 75 15.05 5.74 6.46
N LYS A 76 16.11 5.10 6.99
CA LYS A 76 17.44 5.72 7.12
C LYS A 76 18.05 6.10 5.78
N ASP A 77 17.74 5.32 4.75
CA ASP A 77 18.15 5.56 3.36
C ASP A 77 17.24 6.58 2.65
N GLU A 78 16.29 7.20 3.35
CA GLU A 78 15.30 8.14 2.78
C GLU A 78 14.51 7.52 1.62
N CYS A 79 14.32 6.20 1.65
CA CYS A 79 13.66 5.40 0.62
C CYS A 79 14.33 5.43 -0.76
N ASN A 80 15.59 5.87 -0.87
CA ASN A 80 16.29 5.97 -2.15
C ASN A 80 16.39 4.60 -2.86
N GLN A 81 16.73 3.54 -2.12
CA GLN A 81 16.79 2.16 -2.64
C GLN A 81 15.46 1.67 -3.20
N LEU A 82 14.33 2.05 -2.58
CA LEU A 82 13.01 1.70 -3.10
C LEU A 82 12.72 2.45 -4.40
N ARG A 83 13.03 3.74 -4.45
CA ARG A 83 12.86 4.56 -5.65
C ARG A 83 13.72 4.04 -6.80
N ASP A 84 14.97 3.68 -6.53
CA ASP A 84 15.91 3.18 -7.54
C ASP A 84 15.49 1.79 -8.05
N LYS A 85 15.00 0.92 -7.16
CA LYS A 85 14.53 -0.42 -7.53
C LYS A 85 13.21 -0.38 -8.30
N TYR A 86 12.21 0.31 -7.76
CA TYR A 86 10.83 0.21 -8.24
C TYR A 86 10.45 1.28 -9.25
N GLY A 87 11.04 2.47 -9.15
CA GLY A 87 10.64 3.67 -9.91
C GLY A 87 9.16 4.02 -9.76
N ASP A 88 8.72 5.00 -10.53
CA ASP A 88 7.33 5.46 -10.57
C ASP A 88 6.73 5.55 -11.98
N VAL A 89 5.43 5.32 -12.08
CA VAL A 89 4.61 5.54 -13.28
C VAL A 89 3.27 6.17 -12.89
N LYS A 90 2.81 7.15 -13.69
CA LYS A 90 1.56 7.88 -13.41
C LYS A 90 0.30 7.15 -13.86
N GLU A 91 0.38 6.33 -14.91
CA GLU A 91 -0.78 5.73 -15.57
C GLU A 91 -1.14 4.33 -15.03
N ALA A 92 -0.80 4.04 -13.78
CA ALA A 92 -1.14 2.75 -13.21
C ALA A 92 -2.67 2.61 -13.02
N ASP A 93 -3.16 1.37 -13.02
CA ASP A 93 -4.60 1.08 -12.83
C ASP A 93 -4.88 0.71 -11.37
N LEU A 94 -5.53 1.62 -10.65
CA LEU A 94 -5.88 1.45 -9.24
C LEU A 94 -6.71 0.19 -9.00
N THR A 95 -7.59 -0.17 -9.94
CA THR A 95 -8.44 -1.36 -9.83
C THR A 95 -7.59 -2.62 -9.69
N ARG A 96 -6.47 -2.70 -10.41
CA ARG A 96 -5.55 -3.85 -10.37
C ARG A 96 -4.86 -3.95 -9.02
N ALA A 97 -4.43 -2.83 -8.45
CA ALA A 97 -3.82 -2.82 -7.11
C ALA A 97 -4.81 -3.26 -6.03
N ILE A 98 -6.04 -2.74 -6.06
CA ILE A 98 -7.10 -3.10 -5.09
C ILE A 98 -7.42 -4.60 -5.19
N ASN A 99 -7.58 -5.13 -6.40
CA ASN A 99 -7.79 -6.57 -6.62
C ASN A 99 -6.59 -7.40 -6.14
N TYR A 100 -5.36 -6.92 -6.36
CA TYR A 100 -4.18 -7.62 -5.88
C TYR A 100 -4.10 -7.72 -4.35
N CYS A 101 -4.50 -6.67 -3.63
CA CYS A 101 -4.64 -6.75 -2.17
C CYS A 101 -5.62 -7.86 -1.74
N GLN A 102 -6.76 -7.99 -2.43
CA GLN A 102 -7.72 -9.08 -2.20
C GLN A 102 -7.09 -10.46 -2.46
N ILE A 103 -6.33 -10.60 -3.55
CA ILE A 103 -5.61 -11.84 -3.87
C ILE A 103 -4.62 -12.19 -2.76
N VAL A 104 -3.82 -11.23 -2.27
CA VAL A 104 -2.86 -11.45 -1.18
C VAL A 104 -3.56 -11.93 0.09
N ILE A 105 -4.70 -11.32 0.46
CA ILE A 105 -5.53 -11.74 1.60
C ILE A 105 -6.03 -13.18 1.40
N HIS A 106 -6.53 -13.53 0.22
CA HIS A 106 -7.06 -14.86 -0.09
C HIS A 106 -5.98 -15.95 -0.19
N LEU A 107 -4.75 -15.60 -0.56
CA LEU A 107 -3.63 -16.54 -0.58
C LEU A 107 -3.10 -16.88 0.82
N SER A 108 -3.55 -16.17 1.86
CA SER A 108 -3.21 -16.50 3.23
C SER A 108 -3.67 -17.91 3.58
N LYS A 109 -2.73 -18.73 4.07
CA LYS A 109 -3.04 -20.07 4.60
C LYS A 109 -3.63 -20.01 6.02
N LYS A 110 -3.76 -18.81 6.59
CA LYS A 110 -4.26 -18.58 7.96
C LYS A 110 -5.67 -18.01 7.89
N LYS A 111 -6.49 -18.35 8.89
CA LYS A 111 -7.82 -17.78 9.04
C LYS A 111 -7.70 -16.31 9.48
N LEU A 112 -8.13 -15.39 8.64
CA LEU A 112 -8.18 -13.94 8.90
C LEU A 112 -9.60 -13.57 9.34
N TYR A 113 -9.73 -12.98 10.53
CA TYR A 113 -11.04 -12.60 11.09
C TYR A 113 -11.46 -11.20 10.66
N MET A 114 -10.56 -10.24 10.80
CA MET A 114 -10.70 -8.88 10.29
C MET A 114 -9.77 -8.72 9.09
N LYS A 115 -10.26 -8.07 8.04
CA LYS A 115 -9.53 -7.81 6.80
C LYS A 115 -9.69 -6.34 6.47
N ASN A 116 -8.60 -5.60 6.40
CA ASN A 116 -8.60 -4.19 6.08
C ASN A 116 -7.46 -3.89 5.09
N ILE A 117 -7.75 -3.03 4.13
CA ILE A 117 -6.78 -2.44 3.20
C ILE A 117 -6.71 -0.94 3.52
N VAL A 118 -5.52 -0.45 3.82
CA VAL A 118 -5.28 0.98 4.03
C VAL A 118 -4.51 1.54 2.84
N MET A 119 -5.16 2.39 2.04
CA MET A 119 -4.53 3.09 0.93
C MET A 119 -3.95 4.41 1.42
N MET A 120 -2.65 4.59 1.23
CA MET A 120 -1.91 5.81 1.54
C MET A 120 -1.60 6.55 0.24
N THR A 121 -2.16 7.75 0.04
CA THR A 121 -2.04 8.47 -1.24
C THR A 121 -2.07 9.98 -1.07
N CYS A 122 -1.42 10.71 -1.98
CA CYS A 122 -1.54 12.16 -2.14
C CYS A 122 -2.24 12.55 -3.46
N ASP A 123 -2.82 11.57 -4.15
CA ASP A 123 -3.59 11.72 -5.39
C ASP A 123 -5.07 11.44 -5.08
N ASP A 124 -5.88 12.50 -5.17
CA ASP A 124 -7.31 12.54 -4.91
C ASP A 124 -8.14 12.12 -6.13
N ASN A 125 -7.55 12.16 -7.34
CA ASN A 125 -8.16 11.70 -8.58
C ASN A 125 -7.27 10.69 -9.35
N PRO A 126 -7.05 9.48 -8.78
CA PRO A 126 -6.16 8.48 -9.36
C PRO A 126 -6.63 7.90 -10.70
N CYS A 127 -7.86 8.19 -11.13
CA CYS A 127 -8.39 7.78 -12.44
C CYS A 127 -8.45 8.93 -13.45
N GLY A 128 -8.13 10.16 -13.06
CA GLY A 128 -8.22 11.34 -13.91
C GLY A 128 -9.61 11.48 -14.55
N ASP A 129 -9.63 11.77 -15.85
CA ASP A 129 -10.86 11.89 -16.65
C ASP A 129 -11.38 10.54 -17.19
N ASN A 130 -10.75 9.42 -16.81
CA ASN A 130 -11.15 8.11 -17.31
C ASN A 130 -12.33 7.54 -16.50
N GLU A 131 -13.54 7.90 -16.92
CA GLU A 131 -14.78 7.45 -16.27
C GLU A 131 -14.92 5.93 -16.18
N VAL A 132 -14.39 5.20 -17.17
CA VAL A 132 -14.42 3.73 -17.21
C VAL A 132 -13.51 3.15 -16.13
N ALA A 133 -12.30 3.71 -15.95
CA ALA A 133 -11.39 3.32 -14.88
C ALA A 133 -11.99 3.64 -13.50
N ALA A 134 -12.56 4.84 -13.34
CA ALA A 134 -13.22 5.25 -12.10
C ALA A 134 -14.41 4.35 -11.75
N PHE A 135 -15.23 3.96 -12.74
CA PHE A 135 -16.33 3.01 -12.55
C PHE A 135 -15.82 1.63 -12.10
N ARG A 136 -14.74 1.12 -12.72
CA ARG A 136 -14.14 -0.17 -12.34
C ARG A 136 -13.58 -0.15 -10.93
N ALA A 137 -12.88 0.91 -10.54
CA ALA A 137 -12.36 1.07 -9.18
C ALA A 137 -13.48 1.07 -8.14
N ARG A 138 -14.57 1.81 -8.38
CA ARG A 138 -15.76 1.81 -7.49
C ARG A 138 -16.44 0.44 -7.41
N LYS A 139 -16.53 -0.26 -8.54
CA LYS A 139 -17.08 -1.62 -8.57
C LYS A 139 -16.20 -2.58 -7.76
N GLN A 140 -14.88 -2.51 -7.92
CA GLN A 140 -13.94 -3.33 -7.15
C GLN A 140 -14.02 -3.03 -5.64
N ALA A 141 -14.17 -1.78 -5.25
CA ALA A 141 -14.39 -1.42 -3.84
C ALA A 141 -15.71 -2.01 -3.29
N THR A 142 -16.77 -2.02 -4.09
CA THR A 142 -18.04 -2.72 -3.73
C THR A 142 -17.82 -4.22 -3.54
N GLU A 143 -17.02 -4.84 -4.40
CA GLU A 143 -16.67 -6.26 -4.29
C GLU A 143 -15.88 -6.55 -2.99
N LEU A 144 -14.93 -5.69 -2.60
CA LEU A 144 -14.24 -5.82 -1.31
C LEU A 144 -15.21 -5.86 -0.13
N PHE A 145 -16.20 -4.97 -0.13
CA PHE A 145 -17.22 -4.94 0.92
C PHE A 145 -18.02 -6.24 1.00
N GLN A 146 -18.40 -6.81 -0.16
CA GLN A 146 -19.07 -8.13 -0.21
C GLN A 146 -18.20 -9.25 0.37
N HIS A 147 -16.87 -9.14 0.23
CA HIS A 147 -15.91 -10.06 0.82
C HIS A 147 -15.53 -9.73 2.28
N GLN A 148 -16.22 -8.78 2.92
CA GLN A 148 -15.94 -8.32 4.28
C GLN A 148 -14.49 -7.86 4.43
N ILE A 149 -14.02 -7.08 3.45
CA ILE A 149 -12.73 -6.40 3.47
C ILE A 149 -13.01 -4.91 3.58
N GLU A 150 -12.59 -4.30 4.69
CA GLU A 150 -12.61 -2.85 4.87
C GLU A 150 -11.57 -2.18 3.96
N PHE A 151 -11.86 -0.96 3.54
CA PHE A 151 -10.99 -0.17 2.68
C PHE A 151 -10.94 1.27 3.20
N ASP A 152 -9.84 1.61 3.85
CA ASP A 152 -9.60 2.93 4.42
C ASP A 152 -8.63 3.72 3.54
N VAL A 153 -8.81 5.04 3.46
CA VAL A 153 -7.90 5.94 2.76
C VAL A 153 -7.27 6.90 3.77
N ILE A 154 -5.94 6.96 3.76
CA ILE A 154 -5.15 7.98 4.43
C ILE A 154 -4.63 8.92 3.35
N SER A 155 -5.15 10.14 3.37
CA SER A 155 -4.77 11.20 2.46
C SER A 155 -3.57 11.97 2.96
N PHE A 156 -2.73 12.39 2.03
CA PHE A 156 -1.63 13.31 2.27
C PHE A 156 -1.78 14.58 1.43
N GLY A 157 -1.36 15.71 1.99
CA GLY A 157 -1.40 17.02 1.33
C GLY A 157 -2.63 17.84 1.68
N GLU A 158 -2.50 19.16 1.55
CA GLU A 158 -3.55 20.13 1.91
C GLU A 158 -4.66 20.23 0.86
N GLN A 159 -4.46 19.66 -0.33
CA GLN A 159 -5.37 19.77 -1.48
C GLN A 159 -6.21 18.53 -1.76
N PHE A 160 -6.13 17.50 -0.91
CA PHE A 160 -6.76 16.20 -1.17
C PHE A 160 -8.32 16.25 -1.22
N ASP A 161 -8.93 17.38 -0.85
CA ASP A 161 -10.38 17.61 -0.88
C ASP A 161 -10.75 19.01 -1.44
N SER A 162 -9.84 19.68 -2.17
CA SER A 162 -10.05 21.08 -2.63
C SER A 162 -10.48 21.23 -4.08
#